data_AF-A0A2B4SXU7-F1
#
_entry.id   AF-A0A2B4SXU7-F1
#
_cell.length_a   1.000
_cell.length_b   1.000
_cell.length_c   1.000
_cell.angle_alpha   90.00
_cell.angle_beta   90.00
_cell.angle_gamma   90.00
#
_symmetry.space_group_name_H-M   'P 1'
#
loop_
_entity.id
_entity.type
_entity.pdbx_description
1 polymer ?
#
loop_
_entity_poly.entity_id
_entity_poly.type
_entity_poly.pdbx_seq_one_letter_code
_entity_poly.pdbx_strand_id
1 'polypeptide(L)'
;MPSREELFRMACENATDYVYKLVDGESVLQEAISEIKQKIAERNTLLAVDCEGDSLSRKGALTIITVATAEKVYIFDVQKLGQRVFTSGLGEILEDKSREKLMFDCRQDSDALWHQFQVKLGGVLDIQLLEVIYRRENPSESTTNTHQNSNKNRRGFQSNRRSQRIHEIEKLFGFGHCIELYLQDEKLSNVKDKGKELLKEDKRVWMKRPLTDALIQYCIVDTMAMFRLYNKMKEVNGGEQSRLRVASEK
;
A
#
# COMPACT_ATOMS: atom_id res chain seq x y z
N MET A 1 28.44 10.52 7.20
CA MET A 1 27.41 9.51 6.87
C MET A 1 26.08 10.10 7.29
N PRO A 2 25.11 10.29 6.39
CA PRO A 2 23.78 10.77 6.76
C PRO A 2 23.11 9.76 7.72
N SER A 3 22.32 10.28 8.66
CA SER A 3 21.54 9.51 9.61
C SER A 3 20.43 8.71 8.92
N ARG A 4 19.85 7.72 9.61
CA ARG A 4 18.72 6.93 9.08
C ARG A 4 17.51 7.81 8.74
N GLU A 5 17.26 8.85 9.52
CA GLU A 5 16.20 9.83 9.24
C GLU A 5 16.54 10.72 8.04
N GLU A 6 17.81 11.09 7.85
CA GLU A 6 18.25 11.86 6.68
C GLU A 6 18.23 11.01 5.41
N LEU A 7 18.66 9.74 5.47
CA LEU A 7 18.51 8.79 4.36
C LEU A 7 17.04 8.56 4.03
N PHE A 8 16.17 8.47 5.05
CA PHE A 8 14.73 8.36 4.86
C PHE A 8 14.12 9.62 4.23
N ARG A 9 14.54 10.82 4.67
CA ARG A 9 14.13 12.09 4.05
C ARG A 9 14.63 12.22 2.62
N MET A 10 15.89 11.90 2.36
CA MET A 10 16.49 11.94 1.02
C MET A 10 15.82 10.95 0.05
N ALA A 11 15.44 9.75 0.54
CA ALA A 11 14.62 8.80 -0.23
C ALA A 11 13.17 9.30 -0.45
N CYS A 12 12.67 10.18 0.41
CA CYS A 12 11.37 10.84 0.23
C CYS A 12 11.44 12.06 -0.70
N GLU A 13 12.60 12.69 -0.87
CA GLU A 13 12.78 13.92 -1.67
C GLU A 13 13.01 13.66 -3.18
N ASN A 14 13.55 12.50 -3.56
CA ASN A 14 13.77 12.12 -4.96
C ASN A 14 12.84 10.98 -5.41
N ALA A 15 11.57 11.32 -5.66
CA ALA A 15 10.44 10.41 -5.89
C ALA A 15 10.50 9.43 -7.09
N THR A 16 11.65 9.25 -7.77
CA THR A 16 11.78 8.32 -8.93
C THR A 16 13.05 7.47 -8.94
N ASP A 17 14.01 7.68 -8.03
CA ASP A 17 15.26 6.90 -7.96
C ASP A 17 15.22 5.88 -6.81
N TYR A 18 14.08 5.22 -6.64
CA TYR A 18 14.00 4.11 -5.69
C TYR A 18 14.81 2.93 -6.21
N VAL A 19 15.70 2.41 -5.37
CA VAL A 19 16.39 1.17 -5.68
C VAL A 19 15.35 0.05 -5.73
N TYR A 20 15.27 -0.63 -6.87
CA TYR A 20 14.37 -1.76 -7.04
C TYR A 20 15.11 -3.00 -7.55
N LYS A 21 14.50 -4.15 -7.32
CA LYS A 21 14.94 -5.46 -7.83
C LYS A 21 13.74 -6.17 -8.45
N LEU A 22 13.80 -6.40 -9.75
CA LEU A 22 12.85 -7.28 -10.44
C LEU A 22 13.28 -8.73 -10.18
N VAL A 23 12.36 -9.51 -9.60
CA VAL A 23 12.58 -10.89 -9.18
C VAL A 23 11.82 -11.81 -10.10
N ASP A 24 12.47 -12.23 -11.19
CA ASP A 24 11.88 -13.04 -12.26
C ASP A 24 12.66 -14.33 -12.54
N GLY A 25 13.59 -14.71 -11.65
CA GLY A 25 14.41 -15.91 -11.76
C GLY A 25 14.74 -16.51 -10.39
N GLU A 26 15.06 -17.81 -10.35
CA GLU A 26 15.25 -18.55 -9.10
C GLU A 26 16.42 -18.02 -8.26
N SER A 27 17.56 -17.72 -8.88
CA SER A 27 18.72 -17.16 -8.16
C SER A 27 18.40 -15.82 -7.51
N VAL A 28 17.76 -14.92 -8.28
CA VAL A 28 17.35 -13.59 -7.82
C VAL A 28 16.26 -13.69 -6.75
N LEU A 29 15.38 -14.70 -6.83
CA LEU A 29 14.36 -14.99 -5.82
C LEU A 29 14.99 -15.30 -4.47
N GLN A 30 15.93 -16.24 -4.42
CA GLN A 30 16.60 -16.61 -3.17
C GLN A 30 17.36 -15.42 -2.57
N GLU A 31 18.03 -14.63 -3.41
CA GLU A 31 18.73 -13.41 -2.98
C GLU A 31 17.75 -12.38 -2.40
N ALA A 32 16.64 -12.10 -3.09
CA ALA A 32 15.63 -11.14 -2.64
C ALA A 32 14.97 -11.56 -1.31
N ILE A 33 14.62 -12.85 -1.16
CA ILE A 33 14.08 -13.36 0.11
C ILE A 33 15.09 -13.18 1.24
N SER A 34 16.36 -13.50 1.01
CA SER A 34 17.43 -13.35 2.01
C SER A 34 17.60 -11.89 2.42
N GLU A 35 17.63 -10.95 1.47
CA GLU A 35 17.71 -9.51 1.73
C GLU A 35 16.52 -9.00 2.56
N ILE A 36 15.29 -9.41 2.22
CA ILE A 36 14.09 -9.04 2.98
C ILE A 36 14.15 -9.62 4.39
N LYS A 37 14.47 -10.92 4.54
CA LYS A 37 14.60 -11.58 5.86
C LYS A 37 15.65 -10.90 6.74
N GLN A 38 16.78 -10.49 6.17
CA GLN A 38 17.80 -9.72 6.88
C GLN A 38 17.26 -8.36 7.33
N LYS A 39 16.54 -7.64 6.45
CA LYS A 39 16.00 -6.31 6.78
C LYS A 39 14.89 -6.35 7.84
N ILE A 40 14.02 -7.35 7.80
CA ILE A 40 12.98 -7.50 8.82
C ILE A 40 13.53 -8.04 10.14
N ALA A 41 14.76 -8.57 10.20
CA ALA A 41 15.38 -8.92 11.47
C ALA A 41 15.63 -7.68 12.36
N GLU A 42 15.76 -6.49 11.77
CA GLU A 42 15.78 -5.22 12.48
C GLU A 42 14.41 -4.96 13.16
N ARG A 43 14.44 -4.40 14.37
CA ARG A 43 13.20 -4.05 15.09
C ARG A 43 12.45 -2.95 14.35
N ASN A 44 11.12 -3.04 14.35
CA ASN A 44 10.20 -2.05 13.79
C ASN A 44 10.33 -1.80 12.27
N THR A 45 10.95 -2.72 11.53
CA THR A 45 10.92 -2.64 10.05
C THR A 45 9.50 -2.85 9.57
N LEU A 46 8.96 -1.82 8.92
CA LEU A 46 7.70 -1.85 8.19
C LEU A 46 7.93 -2.35 6.77
N LEU A 47 6.99 -3.14 6.26
CA LEU A 47 6.92 -3.49 4.85
C LEU A 47 5.73 -2.77 4.22
N ALA A 48 5.82 -2.42 2.95
CA ALA A 48 4.65 -2.08 2.13
C ALA A 48 4.44 -3.18 1.10
N VAL A 49 3.20 -3.62 0.91
CA VAL A 49 2.87 -4.72 0.00
C VAL A 49 1.70 -4.33 -0.89
N ASP A 50 1.82 -4.64 -2.16
CA ASP A 50 0.77 -4.42 -3.16
C ASP A 50 0.77 -5.55 -4.18
N CYS A 51 -0.40 -5.96 -4.66
CA CYS A 51 -0.55 -7.04 -5.64
C CYS A 51 -1.22 -6.51 -6.90
N GLU A 52 -0.75 -7.01 -8.04
CA GLU A 52 -1.29 -6.64 -9.35
C GLU A 52 -1.60 -7.89 -10.18
N GLY A 53 -2.60 -7.78 -11.05
CA GLY A 53 -3.10 -8.95 -11.76
C GLY A 53 -4.25 -8.73 -12.74
N ASP A 54 -4.58 -9.78 -13.49
CA ASP A 54 -5.76 -9.81 -14.37
C ASP A 54 -6.98 -10.20 -13.55
N SER A 55 -7.90 -9.24 -13.37
CA SER A 55 -9.11 -9.42 -12.56
C SER A 55 -8.82 -9.95 -11.14
N LEU A 56 -7.79 -9.36 -10.49
CA LEU A 56 -7.21 -9.80 -9.21
C LEU A 56 -8.29 -10.14 -8.17
N SER A 57 -8.36 -11.42 -7.83
CA SER A 57 -9.27 -12.06 -6.87
C SER A 57 -9.02 -13.56 -6.90
N ARG A 58 -9.78 -14.37 -6.16
CA ARG A 58 -9.79 -15.84 -6.33
C ARG A 58 -10.18 -16.35 -7.72
N LYS A 59 -10.80 -15.51 -8.56
CA LYS A 59 -11.29 -15.87 -9.91
C LYS A 59 -10.40 -15.37 -11.05
N GLY A 60 -9.48 -14.46 -10.75
CA GLY A 60 -8.51 -13.93 -11.71
C GLY A 60 -7.14 -14.56 -11.52
N ALA A 61 -6.10 -13.78 -11.82
CA ALA A 61 -4.71 -14.17 -11.64
C ALA A 61 -3.92 -13.07 -10.93
N LEU A 62 -3.20 -13.42 -9.87
CA LEU A 62 -2.15 -12.56 -9.31
C LEU A 62 -0.88 -12.75 -10.14
N THR A 63 -0.42 -11.70 -10.80
CA THR A 63 0.73 -11.78 -11.73
C THR A 63 1.98 -11.15 -11.16
N ILE A 64 1.83 -10.13 -10.31
CA ILE A 64 2.91 -9.42 -9.63
C ILE A 64 2.56 -9.27 -8.15
N ILE A 65 3.55 -9.46 -7.29
CA ILE A 65 3.52 -8.95 -5.92
C ILE A 65 4.72 -8.05 -5.71
N THR A 66 4.47 -6.87 -5.19
CA THR A 66 5.52 -5.90 -4.85
C THR A 66 5.64 -5.83 -3.34
N VAL A 67 6.87 -5.95 -2.85
CA VAL A 67 7.21 -5.82 -1.43
C VAL A 67 8.27 -4.75 -1.33
N ALA A 68 8.02 -3.72 -0.52
CA ALA A 68 8.98 -2.65 -0.30
C ALA A 68 9.38 -2.59 1.17
N THR A 69 10.65 -2.27 1.38
CA THR A 69 11.14 -1.65 2.60
C THR A 69 11.25 -0.14 2.36
N ALA A 70 11.54 0.64 3.39
CA ALA A 70 11.83 2.07 3.23
C ALA A 70 13.00 2.38 2.29
N GLU A 71 13.89 1.40 2.04
CA GLU A 71 15.15 1.59 1.30
C GLU A 71 15.11 0.96 -0.10
N LYS A 72 14.29 -0.08 -0.31
CA LYS A 72 14.35 -0.91 -1.51
C LYS A 72 13.01 -1.58 -1.82
N VAL A 73 12.69 -1.65 -3.11
CA VAL A 73 11.49 -2.30 -3.66
C VAL A 73 11.85 -3.63 -4.34
N TYR A 74 11.06 -4.66 -4.09
CA TYR A 74 11.19 -5.99 -4.69
C TYR A 74 9.92 -6.30 -5.47
N ILE A 75 10.04 -6.47 -6.79
CA ILE A 75 8.90 -6.75 -7.68
C ILE A 75 9.00 -8.21 -8.10
N PHE A 76 8.15 -9.07 -7.56
CA PHE A 76 8.17 -10.50 -7.85
C PHE A 76 7.26 -10.83 -9.02
N ASP A 77 7.82 -11.45 -10.06
CA ASP A 77 7.06 -11.95 -11.20
C ASP A 77 6.38 -13.28 -10.86
N VAL A 78 5.22 -13.20 -10.18
CA VAL A 78 4.45 -14.37 -9.76
C VAL A 78 3.92 -15.15 -10.96
N GLN A 79 3.59 -14.48 -12.07
CA GLN A 79 3.17 -15.17 -13.29
C GLN A 79 4.27 -16.12 -13.80
N LYS A 80 5.54 -15.72 -13.72
CA LYS A 80 6.68 -16.52 -14.18
C LYS A 80 7.14 -17.54 -13.13
N LEU A 81 7.23 -17.13 -11.87
CA LEU A 81 7.80 -17.95 -10.79
C LEU A 81 6.75 -18.84 -10.11
N GLY A 82 5.48 -18.46 -10.14
CA GLY A 82 4.35 -19.20 -9.58
C GLY A 82 4.45 -19.39 -8.07
N GLN A 83 3.99 -20.55 -7.60
CA GLN A 83 3.99 -20.93 -6.18
C GLN A 83 5.37 -20.80 -5.50
N ARG A 84 6.47 -20.90 -6.26
CA ARG A 84 7.84 -20.81 -5.74
C ARG A 84 8.12 -19.50 -5.02
N VAL A 85 7.53 -18.39 -5.46
CA VAL A 85 7.67 -17.10 -4.78
C VAL A 85 7.33 -17.25 -3.29
N PHE A 86 6.24 -17.95 -3.00
CA PHE A 86 5.72 -18.11 -1.65
C PHE A 86 6.44 -19.22 -0.89
N THR A 87 6.68 -20.38 -1.51
CA THR A 87 7.36 -21.51 -0.85
C THR A 87 8.84 -21.26 -0.58
N SER A 88 9.48 -20.34 -1.31
CA SER A 88 10.86 -19.90 -1.06
C SER A 88 10.99 -18.93 0.12
N GLY A 89 9.87 -18.51 0.73
CA GLY A 89 9.87 -17.77 1.99
C GLY A 89 9.03 -16.49 1.98
N LEU A 90 8.53 -16.01 0.84
CA LEU A 90 7.66 -14.83 0.85
C LEU A 90 6.34 -15.14 1.58
N GLY A 91 5.83 -16.36 1.47
CA GLY A 91 4.64 -16.80 2.21
C GLY A 91 4.81 -16.58 3.72
N GLU A 92 5.89 -17.09 4.29
CA GLU A 92 6.20 -16.94 5.73
C GLU A 92 6.21 -15.47 6.17
N ILE A 93 6.80 -14.58 5.36
CA ILE A 93 6.87 -13.13 5.64
C ILE A 93 5.47 -12.49 5.62
N LEU A 94 4.64 -12.86 4.64
CA LEU A 94 3.27 -12.34 4.50
C LEU A 94 2.34 -12.86 5.60
N GLU A 95 2.55 -14.09 6.07
CA GLU A 95 1.74 -14.71 7.14
C GLU A 95 2.14 -14.24 8.55
N ASP A 96 3.38 -13.79 8.74
CA ASP A 96 3.90 -13.37 10.05
C ASP A 96 3.17 -12.14 10.60
N LYS A 97 2.33 -12.35 11.61
CA LYS A 97 1.55 -11.31 12.29
C LYS A 97 2.39 -10.32 13.10
N SER A 98 3.62 -10.70 13.48
CA SER A 98 4.52 -9.81 14.20
C SER A 98 5.15 -8.74 13.30
N ARG A 99 5.06 -8.94 11.97
CA ARG A 99 5.50 -7.98 10.97
C ARG A 99 4.33 -7.20 10.47
N GLU A 100 4.40 -5.89 10.64
CA GLU A 100 3.37 -4.98 10.15
C GLU A 100 3.59 -4.70 8.65
N LYS A 101 2.55 -4.91 7.85
CA LYS A 101 2.53 -4.68 6.40
C LYS A 101 1.56 -3.54 6.12
N LEU A 102 2.09 -2.43 5.64
CA LEU A 102 1.29 -1.36 5.07
C LEU A 102 0.71 -1.88 3.75
N MET A 103 -0.61 -1.87 3.64
CA MET A 103 -1.32 -2.18 2.39
C MET A 103 -2.43 -1.16 2.22
N PHE A 104 -2.98 -1.01 1.02
CA PHE A 104 -4.09 -0.11 0.78
C PHE A 104 -5.25 -0.90 0.17
N ASP A 105 -6.34 -1.05 0.92
CA ASP A 105 -7.51 -1.83 0.47
C ASP A 105 -7.15 -3.28 0.05
N CYS A 106 -6.57 -4.05 0.96
CA CYS A 106 -5.95 -5.35 0.65
C CYS A 106 -6.95 -6.52 0.42
N ARG A 107 -8.24 -6.23 0.21
CA ARG A 107 -9.30 -7.26 0.17
C ARG A 107 -9.10 -8.24 -0.98
N GLN A 108 -8.81 -7.73 -2.18
CA GLN A 108 -8.59 -8.57 -3.36
C GLN A 108 -7.24 -9.27 -3.32
N ASP A 109 -6.21 -8.60 -2.78
CA ASP A 109 -4.89 -9.18 -2.58
C ASP A 109 -4.98 -10.40 -1.66
N SER A 110 -5.64 -10.24 -0.51
CA SER A 110 -5.85 -11.33 0.44
C SER A 110 -6.68 -12.46 -0.17
N ASP A 111 -7.71 -12.14 -0.97
CA ASP A 111 -8.53 -13.15 -1.64
C ASP A 111 -7.72 -13.96 -2.66
N ALA A 112 -6.88 -13.29 -3.44
CA ALA A 112 -5.99 -13.92 -4.41
C ALA A 112 -4.90 -14.77 -3.73
N LEU A 113 -4.19 -14.21 -2.74
CA LEU A 113 -3.12 -14.89 -2.00
C LEU A 113 -3.61 -16.20 -1.37
N TRP A 114 -4.77 -16.17 -0.69
CA TRP A 114 -5.31 -17.35 -0.05
C TRP A 114 -5.76 -18.40 -1.07
N HIS A 115 -6.60 -18.04 -2.03
CA HIS A 115 -7.24 -19.04 -2.89
C HIS A 115 -6.32 -19.58 -3.98
N GLN A 116 -5.38 -18.76 -4.48
CA GLN A 116 -4.47 -19.17 -5.55
C GLN A 116 -3.18 -19.80 -5.01
N PHE A 117 -2.68 -19.36 -3.85
CA PHE A 117 -1.35 -19.75 -3.35
C PHE A 117 -1.33 -20.28 -1.91
N GLN A 118 -2.48 -20.38 -1.25
CA GLN A 118 -2.62 -20.84 0.15
C GLN A 118 -1.83 -20.00 1.16
N VAL A 119 -1.66 -18.71 0.88
CA VAL A 119 -0.98 -17.75 1.77
C VAL A 119 -2.01 -16.98 2.57
N LYS A 120 -2.02 -17.14 3.89
CA LYS A 120 -2.94 -16.42 4.78
C LYS A 120 -2.32 -15.11 5.27
N LEU A 121 -2.54 -14.04 4.52
CA LEU A 121 -2.07 -12.70 4.84
C LEU A 121 -2.38 -12.32 6.31
N GLY A 122 -1.36 -11.90 7.05
CA GLY A 122 -1.48 -11.47 8.45
C GLY A 122 -0.85 -10.10 8.68
N GLY A 123 -0.94 -9.55 9.89
CA GLY A 123 -0.18 -8.34 10.29
C GLY A 123 -0.41 -7.10 9.41
N VAL A 124 -1.58 -6.95 8.79
CA VAL A 124 -1.84 -5.82 7.88
C VAL A 124 -2.23 -4.58 8.68
N LEU A 125 -1.64 -3.45 8.30
CA LEU A 125 -2.14 -2.11 8.58
C LEU A 125 -2.67 -1.52 7.28
N ASP A 126 -4.00 -1.46 7.17
CA ASP A 126 -4.65 -0.91 5.97
C ASP A 126 -4.65 0.62 6.02
N ILE A 127 -3.90 1.22 5.10
CA ILE A 127 -3.73 2.67 4.98
C ILE A 127 -5.04 3.37 4.59
N GLN A 128 -5.94 2.72 3.86
CA GLN A 128 -7.25 3.31 3.54
C GLN A 128 -8.10 3.45 4.81
N LEU A 129 -8.06 2.46 5.70
CA LEU A 129 -8.75 2.57 6.99
C LEU A 129 -8.06 3.55 7.94
N LEU A 130 -6.73 3.63 7.91
CA LEU A 130 -5.97 4.65 8.62
C LEU A 130 -6.37 6.07 8.16
N GLU A 131 -6.54 6.28 6.86
CA GLU A 131 -7.01 7.56 6.29
C GLU A 131 -8.36 7.96 6.86
N VAL A 132 -9.31 7.04 6.92
CA VAL A 132 -10.64 7.32 7.46
C VAL A 132 -10.55 7.78 8.93
N ILE A 133 -9.70 7.12 9.73
CA ILE A 133 -9.47 7.51 11.13
C ILE A 133 -8.80 8.89 11.19
N TYR A 134 -7.74 9.10 10.41
CA TYR A 134 -7.00 10.37 10.36
C TYR A 134 -7.90 11.55 10.00
N ARG A 135 -8.72 11.39 8.96
CA ARG A 135 -9.66 12.42 8.50
C ARG A 135 -10.73 12.73 9.54
N ARG A 136 -11.19 11.74 10.31
CA ARG A 136 -12.13 11.96 11.43
C ARG A 136 -11.53 12.79 12.56
N GLU A 137 -10.24 12.60 12.85
CA GLU A 137 -9.54 13.32 13.90
C GLU A 137 -9.07 14.71 13.43
N ASN A 138 -8.93 14.92 12.12
CA ASN A 138 -8.42 16.16 11.51
C ASN A 138 -9.40 16.75 10.47
N PRO A 139 -10.61 17.17 10.87
CA PRO A 139 -11.65 17.62 9.94
C PRO A 139 -11.25 18.88 9.13
N SER A 140 -10.39 19.75 9.65
CA SER A 140 -9.93 20.95 8.95
C SER A 140 -8.97 20.65 7.78
N GLU A 141 -8.20 19.56 7.84
CA GLU A 141 -7.30 19.15 6.74
C GLU A 141 -8.06 18.42 5.61
N SER A 142 -9.33 18.08 5.82
CA SER A 142 -10.15 17.37 4.83
C SER A 142 -10.82 18.28 3.80
N THR A 143 -10.89 19.58 4.06
CA THR A 143 -11.70 20.54 3.30
C THR A 143 -10.96 21.33 2.21
N THR A 144 -9.64 21.21 2.08
CA THR A 144 -8.86 22.10 1.19
C THR A 144 -9.03 21.82 -0.30
N ASN A 145 -9.57 20.66 -0.73
CA ASN A 145 -9.75 20.35 -2.16
C ASN A 145 -11.15 19.88 -2.59
N THR A 146 -12.15 19.82 -1.71
CA THR A 146 -13.55 19.56 -2.11
C THR A 146 -14.30 20.87 -2.36
N HIS A 147 -14.02 21.52 -3.49
CA HIS A 147 -15.03 22.39 -4.10
C HIS A 147 -16.12 21.53 -4.73
N GLN A 148 -17.04 21.04 -3.90
CA GLN A 148 -18.38 20.71 -4.36
C GLN A 148 -19.39 21.45 -3.49
N ASN A 149 -20.12 22.34 -4.17
CA ASN A 149 -21.26 23.09 -3.70
C ASN A 149 -22.15 22.29 -2.74
N SER A 150 -22.16 22.69 -1.48
CA SER A 150 -23.38 22.61 -0.67
C SER A 150 -23.44 23.83 0.25
N ASN A 151 -24.17 24.84 -0.20
CA ASN A 151 -24.65 25.91 0.66
C ASN A 151 -25.56 25.30 1.73
N LYS A 152 -25.04 25.08 2.95
CA LYS A 152 -25.85 25.06 4.17
C LYS A 152 -25.11 25.73 5.33
N ASN A 153 -25.51 26.96 5.61
CA ASN A 153 -25.35 27.60 6.91
C ASN A 153 -25.86 26.70 8.04
N ARG A 154 -25.08 26.49 9.11
CA ARG A 154 -25.43 26.89 10.50
C ARG A 154 -24.48 26.32 11.57
N ARG A 155 -23.85 27.26 12.29
CA ARG A 155 -23.64 27.40 13.75
C ARG A 155 -23.87 26.15 14.63
N GLY A 156 -22.87 25.88 15.48
CA GLY A 156 -23.06 25.23 16.78
C GLY A 156 -21.91 24.33 17.21
N PHE A 157 -21.03 24.82 18.08
CA PHE A 157 -20.16 23.98 18.91
C PHE A 157 -21.05 23.17 19.87
N GLN A 158 -21.34 21.92 19.54
CA GLN A 158 -21.89 20.95 20.47
C GLN A 158 -21.09 19.65 20.35
N SER A 159 -20.58 19.19 21.50
CA SER A 159 -19.87 17.92 21.66
C SER A 159 -20.83 16.75 21.40
N ASN A 160 -21.07 16.41 20.15
CA ASN A 160 -21.87 15.23 19.82
C ASN A 160 -21.05 13.97 20.05
N ARG A 161 -21.48 13.17 21.03
CA ARG A 161 -20.93 11.84 21.28
C ARG A 161 -21.12 10.95 20.04
N ARG A 162 -20.01 10.33 19.64
CA ARG A 162 -19.79 9.48 18.46
C ARG A 162 -20.84 8.36 18.24
N SER A 163 -21.56 7.94 19.28
CA SER A 163 -22.59 6.89 19.18
C SER A 163 -23.85 7.31 18.40
N GLN A 164 -23.99 8.57 18.02
CA GLN A 164 -25.18 9.09 17.33
C GLN A 164 -25.05 9.16 15.79
N ARG A 165 -23.90 8.78 15.21
CA ARG A 165 -23.69 8.79 13.74
C ARG A 165 -23.62 7.38 13.14
N ILE A 166 -24.62 6.57 13.44
CA ILE A 166 -24.68 5.15 13.01
C ILE A 166 -25.03 5.02 11.51
N HIS A 167 -25.46 6.12 10.87
CA HIS A 167 -25.98 6.14 9.50
C HIS A 167 -25.17 6.99 8.50
N GLU A 168 -24.06 7.61 8.91
CA GLU A 168 -23.19 8.32 7.97
C GLU A 168 -22.30 7.30 7.23
N ILE A 169 -22.57 7.12 5.92
CA ILE A 169 -21.72 6.33 5.05
C ILE A 169 -20.39 7.07 4.89
N GLU A 170 -19.30 6.47 5.35
CA GLU A 170 -17.97 7.01 5.12
C GLU A 170 -17.60 6.89 3.66
N LYS A 171 -17.21 8.02 3.06
CA LYS A 171 -16.58 8.01 1.75
C LYS A 171 -15.17 7.45 1.90
N LEU A 172 -14.85 6.39 1.16
CA LEU A 172 -13.49 5.87 1.05
C LEU A 172 -12.76 6.58 -0.08
N PHE A 173 -11.55 7.04 0.20
CA PHE A 173 -10.68 7.63 -0.82
C PHE A 173 -9.86 6.54 -1.50
N GLY A 174 -9.69 6.68 -2.82
CA GLY A 174 -8.80 5.82 -3.59
C GLY A 174 -7.35 6.24 -3.40
N PHE A 175 -6.41 5.32 -3.60
CA PHE A 175 -4.99 5.53 -3.34
C PHE A 175 -4.41 6.78 -4.01
N GLY A 176 -4.68 6.97 -5.31
CA GLY A 176 -4.20 8.15 -6.05
C GLY A 176 -4.74 9.46 -5.49
N HIS A 177 -5.99 9.49 -5.04
CA HIS A 177 -6.56 10.68 -4.40
C HIS A 177 -5.88 10.97 -3.06
N CYS A 178 -5.52 9.94 -2.28
CA CYS A 178 -4.76 10.12 -1.05
C CYS A 178 -3.36 10.69 -1.34
N ILE A 179 -2.69 10.26 -2.41
CA ILE A 179 -1.40 10.84 -2.83
C ILE A 179 -1.56 12.34 -3.11
N GLU A 180 -2.53 12.71 -3.95
CA GLU A 180 -2.82 14.11 -4.29
C GLU A 180 -3.11 14.96 -3.06
N LEU A 181 -3.98 14.46 -2.17
CA LEU A 181 -4.47 15.21 -1.02
C LEU A 181 -3.40 15.39 0.06
N TYR A 182 -2.65 14.34 0.37
CA TYR A 182 -1.78 14.30 1.55
C TYR A 182 -0.31 14.47 1.25
N LEU A 183 0.17 14.06 0.07
CA LEU A 183 1.59 14.13 -0.28
C LEU A 183 1.92 15.33 -1.14
N GLN A 184 0.96 15.84 -1.92
CA GLN A 184 1.14 16.98 -2.83
C GLN A 184 2.38 16.80 -3.75
N ASP A 185 2.62 15.57 -4.18
CA ASP A 185 3.77 15.18 -4.99
C ASP A 185 3.33 14.91 -6.43
N GLU A 186 3.52 15.90 -7.29
CA GLU A 186 3.10 15.81 -8.70
C GLU A 186 3.77 14.64 -9.43
N LYS A 187 5.01 14.26 -9.07
CA LYS A 187 5.69 13.15 -9.73
C LYS A 187 5.00 11.83 -9.43
N LEU A 188 4.65 11.58 -8.17
CA LEU A 188 3.93 10.37 -7.77
C LEU A 188 2.53 10.33 -8.42
N SER A 189 1.80 11.44 -8.40
CA SER A 189 0.48 11.55 -9.03
C SER A 189 0.56 11.25 -10.53
N ASN A 190 1.53 11.85 -11.25
CA ASN A 190 1.72 11.65 -12.68
C ASN A 190 2.03 10.19 -13.03
N VAL A 191 2.89 9.52 -12.25
CA VAL A 191 3.19 8.08 -12.45
C VAL A 191 1.94 7.24 -12.22
N LYS A 192 1.20 7.51 -11.13
CA LYS A 192 -0.03 6.78 -10.80
C LYS A 192 -1.09 6.95 -11.89
N ASP A 193 -1.26 8.16 -12.41
CA ASP A 193 -2.27 8.43 -13.44
C ASP A 193 -1.90 7.80 -14.78
N LYS A 194 -0.61 7.88 -15.17
CA LYS A 194 -0.12 7.18 -16.36
C LYS A 194 -0.34 5.67 -16.28
N GLY A 195 -0.09 5.04 -15.13
CA GLY A 195 -0.37 3.62 -14.96
C GLY A 195 -1.87 3.29 -15.05
N LYS A 196 -2.74 4.09 -14.43
CA LYS A 196 -4.19 3.93 -14.58
C LYS A 196 -4.66 4.05 -16.03
N GLU A 197 -4.03 4.90 -16.84
CA GLU A 197 -4.32 5.00 -18.29
C GLU A 197 -3.98 3.68 -19.00
N LEU A 198 -2.79 3.12 -18.75
CA LEU A 198 -2.39 1.82 -19.29
C LEU A 198 -3.37 0.69 -18.91
N LEU A 199 -3.83 0.67 -17.66
CA LEU A 199 -4.81 -0.31 -17.16
C LEU A 199 -6.19 -0.15 -17.83
N LYS A 200 -6.57 1.07 -18.22
CA LYS A 200 -7.82 1.34 -18.96
C LYS A 200 -7.73 0.90 -20.41
N GLU A 201 -6.58 1.15 -21.06
CA GLU A 201 -6.33 0.78 -22.45
C GLU A 201 -6.28 -0.73 -22.64
N ASP A 202 -5.65 -1.45 -21.71
CA ASP A 202 -5.51 -2.89 -21.77
C ASP A 202 -5.76 -3.55 -20.41
N LYS A 203 -6.94 -4.18 -20.29
CA LYS A 203 -7.35 -4.90 -19.08
C LYS A 203 -6.42 -6.07 -18.73
N ARG A 204 -5.65 -6.59 -19.69
CA ARG A 204 -4.71 -7.71 -19.50
C ARG A 204 -3.26 -7.24 -19.52
N VAL A 205 -3.00 -5.95 -19.33
CA VAL A 205 -1.65 -5.37 -19.33
C VAL A 205 -0.72 -6.09 -18.35
N TRP A 206 -1.23 -6.50 -17.19
CA TRP A 206 -0.48 -7.24 -16.17
C TRP A 206 -0.11 -8.67 -16.55
N MET A 207 -0.69 -9.22 -17.62
CA MET A 207 -0.32 -10.53 -18.17
C MET A 207 0.85 -10.45 -19.15
N LYS A 208 1.15 -9.25 -19.67
CA LYS A 208 2.18 -9.05 -20.70
C LYS A 208 3.58 -9.07 -20.08
N ARG A 209 4.53 -9.65 -20.82
CA ARG A 209 5.95 -9.69 -20.46
C ARG A 209 6.82 -9.34 -21.67
N PRO A 210 8.01 -8.72 -21.47
CA PRO A 210 8.50 -8.19 -20.20
C PRO A 210 7.62 -7.04 -19.67
N LEU A 211 7.66 -6.77 -18.36
CA LEU A 211 7.00 -5.59 -17.82
C LEU A 211 7.61 -4.34 -18.45
N THR A 212 6.77 -3.38 -18.81
CA THR A 212 7.27 -2.08 -19.28
C THR A 212 7.81 -1.26 -18.13
N ASP A 213 8.73 -0.34 -18.40
CA ASP A 213 9.26 0.58 -17.39
C ASP A 213 8.15 1.36 -16.68
N ALA A 214 7.07 1.71 -17.39
CA ALA A 214 5.93 2.39 -16.82
C ALA A 214 5.20 1.55 -15.75
N LEU A 215 5.04 0.24 -15.96
CA LEU A 215 4.45 -0.66 -14.97
C LEU A 215 5.38 -0.89 -13.78
N ILE A 216 6.69 -0.99 -14.03
CA ILE A 216 7.70 -1.08 -12.96
C ILE A 216 7.64 0.16 -12.06
N GLN A 217 7.63 1.35 -12.65
CA GLN A 217 7.51 2.61 -11.92
C GLN A 217 6.19 2.72 -11.16
N TYR A 218 5.10 2.23 -11.75
CA TYR A 218 3.81 2.18 -11.08
C TYR A 218 3.85 1.30 -9.82
N CYS A 219 4.40 0.08 -9.88
CA CYS A 219 4.58 -0.79 -8.70
C CYS A 219 5.44 -0.13 -7.60
N ILE A 220 6.50 0.58 -8.00
CA ILE A 220 7.38 1.32 -7.07
C ILE A 220 6.58 2.40 -6.35
N VAL A 221 5.84 3.24 -7.08
CA VAL A 221 5.04 4.31 -6.50
C VAL A 221 3.95 3.76 -5.57
N ASP A 222 3.31 2.65 -5.97
CA ASP A 222 2.21 2.05 -5.20
C ASP A 222 2.62 1.55 -3.83
N THR A 223 3.85 1.07 -3.68
CA THR A 223 4.37 0.64 -2.38
C THR A 223 5.08 1.77 -1.63
N MET A 224 5.88 2.60 -2.30
CA MET A 224 6.64 3.66 -1.64
C MET A 224 5.76 4.79 -1.11
N ALA A 225 4.68 5.13 -1.81
CA ALA A 225 3.74 6.14 -1.33
C ALA A 225 3.01 5.70 -0.05
N MET A 226 2.83 4.39 0.21
CA MET A 226 2.24 3.90 1.46
C MET A 226 3.06 4.29 2.69
N PHE A 227 4.40 4.26 2.61
CA PHE A 227 5.25 4.72 3.72
C PHE A 227 5.07 6.22 4.01
N ARG A 228 4.94 7.03 2.95
CA ARG A 228 4.74 8.48 3.08
C ARG A 228 3.37 8.80 3.67
N LEU A 229 2.33 8.14 3.16
CA LEU A 229 0.96 8.23 3.68
C LEU A 229 0.89 7.79 5.14
N TYR A 230 1.50 6.66 5.48
CA TYR A 230 1.60 6.19 6.86
C TYR A 230 2.26 7.25 7.74
N ASN A 231 3.41 7.79 7.37
CA ASN A 231 4.07 8.81 8.19
C ASN A 231 3.25 10.09 8.38
N LYS A 232 2.45 10.48 7.37
CA LYS A 232 1.51 11.61 7.50
C LYS A 232 0.38 11.29 8.49
N MET A 233 -0.08 10.04 8.56
CA MET A 233 -1.31 9.66 9.27
C MET A 233 -1.11 8.84 10.55
N LYS A 234 0.12 8.42 10.88
CA LYS A 234 0.41 7.51 12.00
C LYS A 234 0.14 8.06 13.39
N GLU A 235 -0.04 9.37 13.57
CA GLU A 235 -0.23 9.99 14.89
C GLU A 235 -1.72 10.02 15.34
N VAL A 236 -2.57 9.14 14.79
CA VAL A 236 -3.96 8.98 15.22
C VAL A 236 -4.07 8.29 16.58
N ASN A 237 -5.16 8.51 17.31
CA ASN A 237 -5.37 7.95 18.65
C ASN A 237 -5.13 6.42 18.71
N GLY A 238 -4.24 5.98 19.61
CA GLY A 238 -3.81 4.57 19.74
C GLY A 238 -4.93 3.56 19.98
N GLY A 239 -6.09 4.01 20.50
CA GLY A 239 -7.28 3.16 20.62
C GLY A 239 -7.85 2.73 19.26
N GLU A 240 -7.78 3.58 18.23
CA GLU A 240 -8.26 3.26 16.88
C GLU A 240 -7.22 2.46 16.08
N GLN A 241 -5.92 2.70 16.31
CA GLN A 241 -4.86 1.86 15.75
C GLN A 241 -4.97 0.39 16.19
N SER A 242 -5.30 0.18 17.48
CA SER A 242 -5.54 -1.15 18.02
C SER A 242 -6.72 -1.83 17.32
N ARG A 243 -7.75 -1.07 16.91
CA ARG A 243 -8.92 -1.60 16.18
C ARG A 243 -8.60 -1.95 14.74
N LEU A 244 -7.68 -1.22 14.08
CA LEU A 244 -7.18 -1.58 12.76
C LEU A 244 -6.53 -2.97 12.77
N ARG A 245 -5.69 -3.23 13.77
CA ARG A 245 -5.03 -4.54 13.94
C ARG A 245 -6.03 -5.68 14.18
N VAL A 246 -7.05 -5.45 15.01
CA VAL A 246 -8.09 -6.46 15.26
C VAL A 246 -8.94 -6.71 14.01
N ALA A 247 -9.19 -5.70 13.18
CA ALA A 247 -9.95 -5.85 11.95
C ALA A 247 -9.19 -6.67 10.89
N SER A 248 -7.85 -6.56 10.82
CA SER A 248 -7.02 -7.32 9.88
C SER A 248 -6.75 -8.76 10.31
N GLU A 249 -7.16 -9.17 11.52
CA GLU A 249 -6.99 -10.52 12.05
C GLU A 249 -8.18 -11.47 11.82
N LYS A 250 -9.32 -10.94 11.37
CA LYS A 250 -10.56 -11.69 11.15
C LYS A 250 -10.66 -12.24 9.74
#